data_AF-E4RTD5-F1
#
_entry.id   AF-E4RTD5-F1
#
_cell.length_a   1.000
_cell.length_b   1.000
_cell.length_c   1.000
_cell.angle_alpha   90.00
_cell.angle_beta   90.00
_cell.angle_gamma   90.00
#
_symmetry.space_group_name_H-M   'P 1'
#
loop_
_entity.id
_entity.type
_entity.pdbx_description
1 polymer ?
#
loop_
_entity_poly.entity_id
_entity_poly.type
_entity_poly.pdbx_seq_one_letter_code
_entity_poly.pdbx_strand_id
1 'polypeptide(L)'
;MDTENNTYPTLQFPASELSAFSVATNFFSISLKNGEVIHFTPDDMEAFYNWLIKQGVRDIRNDILEEKRTSVAVKSVGGWKGLFQRKRR
;
A
#
# COMPACT_ATOMS: atom_id res chain seq x y z
N MET A 1 -9.14 -4.70 25.03
CA MET A 1 -9.92 -3.57 24.44
C MET A 1 -8.87 -2.52 24.15
N ASP A 2 -8.10 -2.78 23.10
CA ASP A 2 -6.84 -2.11 22.84
C ASP A 2 -7.14 -1.14 21.70
N THR A 3 -7.62 0.04 22.09
CA THR A 3 -7.79 1.19 21.21
C THR A 3 -6.40 1.71 20.88
N GLU A 4 -5.67 0.96 20.06
CA GLU A 4 -4.40 1.42 19.53
C GLU A 4 -4.71 2.56 18.56
N ASN A 5 -4.01 3.68 18.72
CA ASN A 5 -4.17 4.89 17.93
C ASN A 5 -3.98 4.62 16.43
N ASN A 6 -5.04 4.16 15.77
CA ASN A 6 -5.09 3.90 14.34
C ASN A 6 -5.23 5.19 13.53
N THR A 7 -5.25 6.35 14.18
CA THR A 7 -5.41 7.65 13.53
C THR A 7 -4.12 8.44 13.72
N TYR A 8 -3.54 8.89 12.61
CA TYR A 8 -2.40 9.82 12.65
C TYR A 8 -2.94 11.21 13.06
N PRO A 9 -2.27 11.97 13.95
CA PRO A 9 -2.86 13.17 14.58
C PRO A 9 -3.33 14.24 13.59
N THR A 10 -2.75 14.28 12.39
CA THR A 10 -3.10 15.22 11.33
C THR A 10 -3.99 14.62 10.24
N LEU A 11 -4.22 13.31 10.25
CA LEU A 11 -5.06 12.60 9.30
C LEU A 11 -6.41 12.34 9.95
N GLN A 12 -7.49 12.88 9.38
CA GLN A 12 -8.84 12.68 9.93
C GLN A 12 -9.41 11.26 9.71
N PHE A 13 -8.62 10.38 9.08
CA PHE A 13 -9.04 9.03 8.70
C PHE A 13 -8.26 7.97 9.48
N PRO A 14 -8.93 6.90 9.94
CA PRO A 14 -8.26 5.78 10.56
C PRO A 14 -7.52 4.94 9.51
N ALA A 15 -6.40 4.33 9.92
CA ALA A 15 -5.59 3.42 9.12
C ALA A 15 -6.41 2.28 8.52
N SER A 16 -7.45 1.83 9.22
CA SER A 16 -8.38 0.79 8.77
C SER A 16 -9.14 1.14 7.49
N GLU A 17 -9.31 2.43 7.18
CA GLU A 17 -9.97 2.91 5.96
C GLU A 17 -9.00 3.09 4.80
N LEU A 18 -7.69 3.07 5.08
CA LEU A 18 -6.67 3.18 4.05
C LEU A 18 -6.56 1.84 3.31
N SER A 19 -6.49 1.93 1.98
CA SER A 19 -6.33 0.78 1.08
C SER A 19 -4.90 0.71 0.57
N ALA A 20 -4.43 1.82 -0.01
CA ALA A 20 -3.11 1.92 -0.60
C ALA A 20 -2.64 3.37 -0.58
N PHE A 21 -1.34 3.61 -0.69
CA PHE A 21 -0.78 4.95 -0.79
C PHE A 21 0.29 5.02 -1.86
N SER A 22 0.55 6.22 -2.35
CA SER A 22 1.68 6.55 -3.20
C SER A 22 2.30 7.83 -2.66
N VAL A 23 3.60 7.82 -2.48
CA VAL A 23 4.35 9.06 -2.25
C VAL A 23 4.34 9.88 -3.55
N ALA A 24 4.46 11.19 -3.49
CA ALA A 24 4.73 12.12 -4.59
C ALA A 24 5.90 13.03 -4.17
N THR A 25 6.40 13.91 -5.04
CA THR A 25 7.58 14.74 -4.71
C THR A 25 7.40 15.59 -3.44
N ASN A 26 6.15 15.94 -3.08
CA ASN A 26 5.84 16.82 -1.94
C ASN A 26 4.56 16.45 -1.18
N PHE A 27 3.92 15.32 -1.50
CA PHE A 27 2.66 14.91 -0.86
C PHE A 27 2.49 13.41 -0.94
N PHE A 28 1.53 12.88 -0.19
CA PHE A 28 1.12 11.49 -0.22
C PHE A 28 -0.28 11.42 -0.81
N SER A 29 -0.45 10.65 -1.87
CA SER A 29 -1.78 10.24 -2.35
C SER A 29 -2.18 8.98 -1.60
N ILE A 30 -3.29 9.02 -0.89
CA ILE A 30 -3.79 7.89 -0.11
C ILE A 30 -5.15 7.49 -0.67
N SER A 31 -5.25 6.26 -1.13
CA SER A 31 -6.50 5.66 -1.57
C SER A 31 -7.19 5.03 -0.37
N LEU A 32 -8.44 5.43 -0.16
CA LEU A 32 -9.34 4.88 0.84
C LEU A 32 -10.09 3.67 0.25
N LYS A 33 -10.59 2.79 1.13
CA LYS A 33 -11.38 1.61 0.74
C LYS A 33 -12.73 1.98 0.12
N ASN A 34 -13.24 3.18 0.37
CA ASN A 34 -14.44 3.70 -0.26
C ASN A 34 -14.21 4.14 -1.73
N GLY A 35 -12.96 4.09 -2.22
CA GLY A 35 -12.59 4.51 -3.57
C GLY A 35 -12.20 5.98 -3.70
N GLU A 36 -12.27 6.76 -2.62
CA GLU A 36 -11.77 8.13 -2.59
C GLU A 36 -10.24 8.17 -2.51
N VAL A 37 -9.67 9.24 -3.03
CA VAL A 37 -8.23 9.50 -2.97
C VAL A 37 -8.01 10.85 -2.32
N ILE A 38 -7.26 10.85 -1.23
CA ILE A 38 -6.90 12.07 -0.49
C ILE A 38 -5.43 12.40 -0.71
N HIS A 39 -5.12 13.69 -0.73
CA HIS A 39 -3.76 14.19 -0.78
C HIS A 39 -3.40 14.76 0.58
N PHE A 40 -2.35 14.22 1.19
CA PHE A 40 -1.87 14.62 2.50
C PHE A 40 -0.41 15.05 2.43
N THR A 41 -0.10 16.23 2.97
CA THR A 41 1.25 16.76 3.05
C THR A 41 1.67 16.81 4.52
N PRO A 42 2.40 15.79 5.02
CA PRO A 42 2.97 15.83 6.36
C PRO A 42 4.15 16.80 6.43
N ASP A 43 4.35 17.44 7.59
CA ASP A 43 5.58 18.16 7.90
C ASP A 43 6.81 17.23 7.93
N ASP A 44 6.60 15.99 8.40
CA ASP A 44 7.61 14.93 8.42
C ASP A 44 7.19 13.76 7.52
N MET A 45 7.75 13.75 6.31
CA MET A 45 7.46 12.72 5.31
C MET A 45 7.94 11.33 5.74
N GLU A 46 9.05 11.24 6.48
CA GLU A 46 9.64 9.96 6.89
C GLU A 46 8.82 9.33 8.02
N ALA A 47 8.43 10.12 9.02
CA ALA A 47 7.56 9.66 10.09
C ALA A 47 6.20 9.16 9.55
N PHE A 48 5.61 9.89 8.60
CA PHE A 48 4.35 9.51 7.99
C PHE A 48 4.46 8.24 7.14
N TYR A 49 5.54 8.10 6.36
CA TYR A 49 5.81 6.89 5.58
C TYR A 49 5.93 5.66 6.48
N ASN A 50 6.75 5.74 7.54
CA ASN A 50 6.93 4.65 8.49
C ASN A 50 5.63 4.25 9.20
N TRP A 51 4.76 5.23 9.49
CA TRP A 51 3.45 4.95 10.05
C TRP A 51 2.56 4.17 9.07
N LEU A 52 2.50 4.56 7.80
CA LEU A 52 1.72 3.84 6.78
C LEU A 52 2.19 2.39 6.59
N ILE A 53 3.51 2.18 6.57
CA ILE A 53 4.10 0.85 6.48
C ILE A 53 3.78 0.02 7.74
N LYS A 54 3.87 0.61 8.94
CA LYS A 54 3.51 -0.06 10.20
C LYS A 54 2.05 -0.49 10.25
N GLN A 55 1.16 0.30 9.63
CA GLN A 55 -0.26 -0.02 9.50
C GLN A 55 -0.56 -1.05 8.40
N GLY A 56 0.45 -1.50 7.64
CA GLY A 56 0.27 -2.47 6.57
C GLY A 56 -0.42 -1.91 5.32
N VAL A 57 -0.42 -0.58 5.14
CA VAL A 57 -0.96 0.05 3.94
C VAL A 57 -0.02 -0.23 2.77
N ARG A 58 -0.57 -0.62 1.62
CA ARG A 58 0.23 -0.96 0.44
C ARG A 58 0.82 0.29 -0.21
N ASP A 59 2.14 0.28 -0.48
CA ASP A 59 2.81 1.29 -1.31
C ASP A 59 2.70 0.93 -2.80
N ILE A 60 2.01 1.76 -3.57
CA ILE A 60 1.76 1.56 -5.01
C ILE A 60 3.02 1.88 -5.84
N ARG A 61 3.91 2.76 -5.36
CA ARG A 61 5.11 3.15 -6.14
C ARG A 61 6.07 1.99 -6.32
N ASN A 62 6.14 1.11 -5.33
CA ASN A 62 7.06 -0.03 -5.38
C ASN A 62 6.58 -1.11 -6.38
N ASP A 63 5.27 -1.31 -6.51
CA ASP A 63 4.69 -2.25 -7.48
C ASP A 63 5.04 -1.86 -8.94
N ILE A 64 5.07 -0.56 -9.27
CA ILE A 64 5.36 -0.07 -10.63
C ILE A 64 6.85 -0.23 -11.00
N LEU A 65 7.75 -0.25 -10.01
CA LEU A 65 9.19 -0.44 -10.22
C LEU A 65 9.60 -1.92 -10.23
N GLU A 66 8.88 -2.78 -9.51
CA GLU A 66 9.06 -4.23 -9.56
C GLU A 66 8.67 -4.82 -10.92
N GLU A 67 7.66 -4.27 -11.60
CA GLU A 67 7.27 -4.73 -12.95
C GLU A 67 8.30 -4.34 -14.03
N LYS A 68 9.10 -3.29 -13.82
CA LYS A 68 10.17 -2.87 -14.75
C LYS A 68 11.52 -3.55 -14.51
N ARG A 69 11.73 -4.22 -13.37
CA ARG A 69 13.01 -4.88 -13.03
C ARG A 69 12.96 -6.41 -13.06
N THR A 70 11.77 -7.01 -12.99
CA THR A 70 11.62 -8.47 -13.00
C THR A 70 11.63 -9.12 -14.40
N SER A 71 11.75 -8.35 -15.48
CA SER A 71 11.99 -8.92 -16.82
C SER A 71 13.43 -9.43 -17.02
N VAL A 72 14.35 -9.21 -16.07
CA VAL A 72 15.75 -9.62 -16.20
C VAL A 72 16.19 -10.43 -14.98
N ALA A 73 16.14 -11.76 -15.12
CA ALA A 73 16.67 -12.79 -14.21
C ALA A 73 15.98 -12.84 -12.81
N VAL A 74 15.32 -13.92 -12.42
CA VAL A 74 15.92 -15.23 -12.12
C VAL A 74 14.92 -16.35 -12.37
N LYS A 75 15.33 -17.34 -13.16
CA LYS A 75 14.77 -18.69 -13.13
C LYS A 75 15.23 -19.34 -11.81
N SER A 76 14.36 -19.59 -10.84
CA SER A 76 14.51 -20.71 -9.87
C SER A 76 13.39 -20.73 -8.82
N VAL A 77 12.59 -21.81 -8.88
CA VAL A 77 12.12 -22.64 -7.76
C VAL A 77 11.30 -21.99 -6.64
N GLY A 78 10.01 -22.34 -6.58
CA GLY A 78 9.21 -22.20 -5.36
C GLY A 78 7.73 -22.09 -5.63
N GLY A 79 7.04 -23.23 -5.74
CA GLY A 79 5.67 -23.30 -6.25
C GLY A 79 4.60 -22.63 -5.38
N TRP A 80 3.72 -21.88 -6.05
CA TRP A 80 2.36 -21.63 -5.60
C TRP A 80 1.42 -22.52 -6.41
N LYS A 81 1.09 -23.65 -5.79
CA LYS A 81 0.03 -24.54 -6.25
C LYS A 81 -1.30 -23.81 -6.16
N GLY A 82 -2.05 -23.90 -7.25
CA GLY A 82 -3.49 -24.08 -7.20
C GLY A 82 -4.29 -22.81 -7.04
N LEU A 83 -4.88 -22.36 -8.14
CA LEU A 83 -6.30 -22.00 -8.25
C LEU A 83 -6.48 -21.36 -9.62
N PHE A 84 -7.07 -22.10 -10.55
CA PHE A 84 -8.07 -21.63 -11.53
C PHE A 84 -8.38 -22.76 -12.51
N GLN A 85 -8.90 -23.87 -11.97
CA GLN A 85 -9.68 -24.82 -12.75
C GLN A 85 -11.08 -24.23 -12.92
N ARG A 86 -11.37 -23.64 -14.09
CA ARG A 86 -12.75 -23.41 -14.51
C ARG A 86 -12.99 -24.10 -15.85
N LYS A 87 -13.32 -25.38 -15.72
CA LYS A 87 -13.92 -26.26 -16.71
C LYS A 87 -15.11 -25.57 -17.37
N ARG A 88 -15.06 -25.38 -18.70
CA ARG A 88 -16.26 -25.12 -19.50
C ARG A 88 -16.59 -26.42 -20.24
N ARG A 89 -17.81 -26.86 -19.98
CA ARG A 89 -18.50 -27.98 -20.64
C ARG A 89 -19.17 -27.44 -21.89
#